data_AF-A0A6P1BYZ6-F1
#
_entry.id   AF-A0A6P1BYZ6-F1
#
_cell.length_a   1.000
_cell.length_b   1.000
_cell.length_c   1.000
_cell.angle_alpha   90.00
_cell.angle_beta   90.00
_cell.angle_gamma   90.00
#
_symmetry.space_group_name_H-M   'P 1'
#
loop_
_entity.id
_entity.type
_entity.pdbx_description
1 polymer ?
#
loop_
_entity_poly.entity_id
_entity_poly.type
_entity_poly.pdbx_seq_one_letter_code
_entity_poly.pdbx_strand_id
1 'polypeptide(L)'
;MFYSAIGQVEKVQGNERVSVKKGQAGWVLYGPYVTLSPGRYVVEFHIDADPSAPSEEVCCSIDVTGGFGARQLIRRELTGADIVRSGKGVTLQFDVPEEDVFEFRIDSTGVGAFAAYAHRPLKRIDQESGRMSDVALPDIANQFFNTHIYDFKLLEKNGFTFHVGAEEVIAEFSGTRLYVNNAEDFQVLSEIFIHNEYNFITGRDKIVIDIGMNAGLASLFLASDPSVREIHAFEPFALPHARALKNFALNPKVAAKIRPNQFGLGERDEQMEVMVRSDATIGISVRGADSGKPEIIHIKEAAGVIAPLAERARRAGMDLVIKMDCEGSEFGIFETLARHDLFGSINAMVIEWHKWWSKDKNQMTLIAPLLDAGFIVLDKTQLSNPHAGLCYAVRAAR
;
A
#
# COMPACT_ATOMS: atom_id res chain seq x y z
N MET A 1 9.37 -14.03 -17.16
CA MET A 1 9.76 -12.59 -17.21
C MET A 1 10.79 -12.34 -16.11
N PHE A 2 11.80 -11.50 -16.34
CA PHE A 2 12.79 -11.08 -15.33
C PHE A 2 12.75 -9.56 -15.20
N TYR A 3 13.30 -9.05 -14.11
CA TYR A 3 13.37 -7.61 -13.86
C TYR A 3 14.76 -7.22 -13.38
N SER A 4 15.13 -5.97 -13.62
CA SER A 4 16.42 -5.40 -13.20
C SER A 4 16.23 -3.98 -12.70
N ALA A 5 16.87 -3.63 -11.58
CA ALA A 5 16.92 -2.25 -11.07
C ALA A 5 18.14 -1.47 -11.61
N ILE A 6 19.19 -2.17 -12.05
CA ILE A 6 20.45 -1.56 -12.52
C ILE A 6 20.99 -2.26 -13.78
N GLY A 7 22.00 -1.67 -14.42
CA GLY A 7 22.60 -2.24 -15.62
C GLY A 7 21.74 -2.08 -16.87
N GLN A 8 22.24 -2.62 -17.98
CA GLN A 8 21.64 -2.48 -19.31
C GLN A 8 21.17 -3.84 -19.82
N VAL A 9 19.90 -3.91 -20.25
CA VAL A 9 19.34 -5.11 -20.86
C VAL A 9 19.87 -5.25 -22.29
N GLU A 10 20.38 -6.43 -22.61
CA GLU A 10 20.92 -6.80 -23.90
C GLU A 10 20.31 -8.10 -24.40
N LYS A 11 20.17 -8.24 -25.72
CA LYS A 11 19.80 -9.50 -26.37
C LYS A 11 21.01 -10.06 -27.13
N VAL A 12 21.47 -11.24 -26.73
CA VAL A 12 22.61 -11.93 -27.36
C VAL A 12 22.14 -13.32 -27.80
N GLN A 13 22.16 -13.56 -29.11
CA GLN A 13 21.76 -14.85 -29.72
C GLN A 13 20.37 -15.35 -29.27
N GLY A 14 19.43 -14.43 -29.02
CA GLY A 14 18.07 -14.75 -28.57
C GLY A 14 17.89 -14.85 -27.05
N ASN A 15 18.98 -14.83 -26.27
CA ASN A 15 18.93 -14.80 -24.82
C ASN A 15 19.01 -13.35 -24.30
N GLU A 16 18.19 -13.04 -23.30
CA GLU A 16 18.25 -11.76 -22.59
C GLU A 16 19.28 -11.84 -21.45
N ARG A 17 20.12 -10.80 -21.33
CA ARG A 17 21.07 -10.63 -20.24
C ARG A 17 21.09 -9.18 -19.76
N VAL A 18 21.60 -8.96 -18.55
CA VAL A 18 21.79 -7.63 -17.96
C VAL A 18 23.28 -7.41 -17.74
N SER A 19 23.84 -6.41 -18.40
CA SER A 19 25.24 -6.01 -18.25
C SER A 19 25.38 -4.92 -17.19
N VAL A 20 26.29 -5.12 -16.24
CA VAL A 20 26.53 -4.23 -15.10
C VAL A 20 27.97 -3.74 -15.15
N LYS A 21 28.15 -2.42 -15.02
CA LYS A 21 29.46 -1.77 -15.00
C LYS A 21 29.94 -1.58 -13.56
N LYS A 22 31.25 -1.46 -13.40
CA LYS A 22 31.87 -1.04 -12.12
C LYS A 22 31.23 0.26 -11.62
N GLY A 23 30.94 0.31 -10.32
CA GLY A 23 30.23 1.39 -9.63
C GLY A 23 28.71 1.22 -9.57
N GLN A 24 28.12 0.25 -10.28
CA GLN A 24 26.68 0.00 -10.23
C GLN A 24 26.37 -1.09 -9.19
N ALA A 25 25.95 -0.67 -7.99
CA ALA A 25 25.52 -1.57 -6.92
C ALA A 25 23.99 -1.68 -6.86
N GLY A 26 23.48 -2.87 -6.53
CA GLY A 26 22.05 -3.17 -6.41
C GLY A 26 21.56 -4.33 -7.29
N TRP A 27 20.23 -4.49 -7.33
CA TRP A 27 19.57 -5.65 -7.96
C TRP A 27 19.73 -5.68 -9.48
N VAL A 28 20.47 -6.69 -9.95
CA VAL A 28 20.72 -6.95 -11.37
C VAL A 28 19.64 -7.82 -11.98
N LEU A 29 19.22 -8.86 -11.27
CA LEU A 29 18.13 -9.73 -11.68
C LEU A 29 17.30 -10.09 -10.45
N TYR A 30 15.98 -10.06 -10.60
CA TYR A 30 15.05 -10.66 -9.64
C TYR A 30 13.86 -11.27 -10.37
N GLY A 31 13.13 -12.14 -9.67
CA GLY A 31 12.22 -13.10 -10.28
C GLY A 31 12.96 -14.23 -11.02
N PRO A 32 12.31 -14.97 -11.95
CA PRO A 32 10.87 -15.01 -12.10
C PRO A 32 10.19 -15.39 -10.78
N TYR A 33 8.95 -14.94 -10.58
CA TYR A 33 8.12 -15.39 -9.46
C TYR A 33 7.49 -16.72 -9.83
N VAL A 34 7.91 -17.79 -9.15
CA VAL A 34 7.51 -19.17 -9.49
C VAL A 34 6.90 -19.86 -8.29
N THR A 35 5.70 -20.42 -8.46
CA THR A 35 5.09 -21.24 -7.41
C THR A 35 5.72 -22.63 -7.42
N LEU A 36 6.32 -23.04 -6.31
CA LEU A 36 6.91 -24.36 -6.15
C LEU A 36 6.20 -25.11 -5.02
N SER A 37 5.72 -26.31 -5.31
CA SER A 37 5.22 -27.22 -4.28
C SER A 37 6.37 -27.85 -3.47
N PRO A 38 6.09 -28.51 -2.34
CA PRO A 38 7.13 -29.09 -1.49
C PRO A 38 8.09 -30.04 -2.23
N GLY A 39 9.38 -29.90 -1.96
CA GLY A 39 10.42 -30.70 -2.60
C GLY A 39 11.81 -30.08 -2.54
N ARG A 40 12.76 -30.75 -3.19
CA ARG A 40 14.14 -30.28 -3.30
C ARG A 40 14.41 -29.80 -4.72
N TYR A 41 15.05 -28.65 -4.84
CA TYR A 41 15.24 -27.97 -6.11
C TYR A 41 16.68 -27.50 -6.28
N VAL A 42 17.08 -27.30 -7.54
CA VAL A 42 18.32 -26.63 -7.91
C VAL A 42 18.03 -25.59 -8.99
N VAL A 43 18.46 -24.37 -8.76
CA VAL A 43 18.43 -23.29 -9.75
C VAL A 43 19.84 -22.99 -10.23
N GLU A 44 19.98 -22.72 -11.52
CA GLU A 44 21.25 -22.40 -12.16
C GLU A 44 21.28 -20.92 -12.59
N PHE A 45 22.37 -20.23 -12.23
CA PHE A 45 22.64 -18.83 -12.56
C PHE A 45 23.79 -18.77 -13.54
N HIS A 46 23.55 -18.19 -14.72
CA HIS A 46 24.60 -17.96 -15.72
C HIS A 46 25.10 -16.53 -15.62
N ILE A 47 26.39 -16.36 -15.31
CA ILE A 47 27.03 -15.06 -15.09
C ILE A 47 28.39 -15.07 -15.79
N ASP A 48 28.62 -14.06 -16.64
CA ASP A 48 29.89 -13.82 -17.30
C ASP A 48 30.65 -12.69 -16.57
N ALA A 49 31.87 -12.97 -16.12
CA ALA A 49 32.74 -11.94 -15.58
C ALA A 49 33.26 -11.05 -16.72
N ASP A 50 33.29 -9.74 -16.49
CA ASP A 50 34.11 -8.86 -17.32
C ASP A 50 35.60 -9.12 -17.01
N PRO A 51 36.50 -9.16 -18.01
CA PRO A 51 37.94 -9.32 -17.77
C PRO A 51 38.55 -8.29 -16.81
N SER A 52 37.90 -7.14 -16.62
CA SER A 52 38.30 -6.10 -15.68
C SER A 52 37.85 -6.33 -14.24
N ALA A 53 37.04 -7.36 -13.98
CA ALA A 53 36.56 -7.68 -12.63
C ALA A 53 37.70 -8.15 -11.72
N PRO A 54 37.79 -7.66 -10.47
CA PRO A 54 38.81 -8.08 -9.52
C PRO A 54 38.61 -9.55 -9.11
N SER A 55 39.68 -10.34 -9.18
CA SER A 55 39.67 -11.80 -8.91
C SER A 55 39.17 -12.14 -7.52
N GLU A 56 39.69 -11.47 -6.48
CA GLU A 56 39.48 -11.87 -5.08
C GLU A 56 38.35 -11.10 -4.38
N GLU A 57 37.76 -10.10 -5.03
CA GLU A 57 36.69 -9.30 -4.43
C GLU A 57 35.32 -9.82 -4.84
N VAL A 58 34.36 -9.75 -3.90
CA VAL A 58 32.96 -10.12 -4.16
C VAL A 58 32.34 -9.13 -5.14
N CYS A 59 31.99 -9.64 -6.32
CA CYS A 59 31.40 -8.84 -7.40
C CYS A 59 29.86 -8.87 -7.34
N CYS A 60 29.30 -10.01 -6.94
CA CYS A 60 27.85 -10.17 -6.83
C CYS A 60 27.48 -11.21 -5.78
N SER A 61 26.19 -11.25 -5.46
CA SER A 61 25.60 -12.36 -4.71
C SER A 61 24.37 -12.88 -5.42
N ILE A 62 24.14 -14.18 -5.27
CA ILE A 62 22.97 -14.89 -5.77
C ILE A 62 22.17 -15.44 -4.59
N ASP A 63 20.85 -15.42 -4.68
CA ASP A 63 20.00 -15.99 -3.65
C ASP A 63 18.70 -16.59 -4.19
N VAL A 64 18.09 -17.41 -3.34
CA VAL A 64 16.74 -17.93 -3.51
C VAL A 64 15.92 -17.47 -2.32
N THR A 65 14.78 -16.87 -2.60
CA THR A 65 13.86 -16.40 -1.56
C THR A 65 12.45 -16.89 -1.85
N GLY A 66 11.68 -17.10 -0.78
CA GLY A 66 10.24 -17.36 -0.81
C GLY A 66 9.45 -16.17 -0.25
N GLY A 67 8.13 -16.22 -0.35
CA GLY A 67 7.23 -15.18 0.14
C GLY A 67 7.56 -13.81 -0.45
N PHE A 68 7.77 -13.74 -1.77
CA PHE A 68 8.08 -12.50 -2.50
C PHE A 68 9.36 -11.79 -2.06
N GLY A 69 10.32 -12.52 -1.48
CA GLY A 69 11.58 -11.94 -1.01
C GLY A 69 11.63 -11.73 0.50
N ALA A 70 10.53 -11.96 1.21
CA ALA A 70 10.47 -11.85 2.67
C ALA A 70 11.30 -12.94 3.39
N ARG A 71 11.44 -14.12 2.77
CA ARG A 71 12.14 -15.27 3.38
C ARG A 71 13.32 -15.68 2.52
N GLN A 72 14.55 -15.39 2.96
CA GLN A 72 15.77 -15.88 2.28
C GLN A 72 16.05 -17.33 2.64
N LEU A 73 16.06 -18.23 1.65
CA LEU A 73 16.36 -19.65 1.86
C LEU A 73 17.85 -19.93 1.82
N ILE A 74 18.52 -19.39 0.80
CA ILE A 74 19.95 -19.59 0.57
C ILE A 74 20.53 -18.38 -0.17
N ARG A 75 21.75 -17.99 0.19
CA ARG A 75 22.51 -16.93 -0.48
C ARG A 75 23.96 -17.36 -0.62
N ARG A 76 24.58 -16.96 -1.72
CA ARG A 76 26.01 -17.17 -1.98
C ARG A 76 26.62 -15.91 -2.59
N GLU A 77 27.73 -15.48 -2.03
CA GLU A 77 28.58 -14.44 -2.60
C GLU A 77 29.55 -15.04 -3.62
N LEU A 78 29.83 -14.30 -4.69
CA LEU A 78 30.69 -14.72 -5.78
C LEU A 78 31.77 -13.67 -6.04
N THR A 79 33.03 -14.10 -5.95
CA THR A 79 34.16 -13.28 -6.38
C THR A 79 34.32 -13.28 -7.90
N GLY A 80 35.13 -12.37 -8.45
CA GLY A 80 35.47 -12.40 -9.87
C GLY A 80 36.06 -13.76 -10.29
N ALA A 81 36.89 -14.37 -9.45
CA ALA A 81 37.44 -15.70 -9.68
C ALA A 81 36.38 -16.79 -9.67
N ASP A 82 35.39 -16.72 -8.78
CA ASP A 82 34.28 -17.70 -8.74
C ASP A 82 33.45 -17.65 -10.03
N ILE A 83 33.16 -16.45 -10.52
CA ILE A 83 32.41 -16.26 -11.75
C ILE A 83 33.20 -16.84 -12.94
N VAL A 84 34.50 -16.52 -13.07
CA VAL A 84 35.36 -17.05 -14.15
C VAL A 84 35.47 -18.58 -14.07
N ARG A 85 35.67 -19.16 -12.88
CA ARG A 85 35.80 -20.61 -12.69
C ARG A 85 34.52 -21.37 -12.96
N SER A 86 33.36 -20.75 -12.77
CA SER A 86 32.06 -21.40 -12.96
C SER A 86 31.79 -21.78 -14.41
N GLY A 87 32.58 -21.29 -15.37
CA GLY A 87 32.64 -21.75 -16.77
C GLY A 87 31.39 -21.50 -17.62
N LYS A 88 30.26 -21.16 -16.98
CA LYS A 88 28.99 -20.58 -17.48
C LYS A 88 27.82 -20.72 -16.48
N GLY A 89 27.96 -21.40 -15.33
CA GLY A 89 26.84 -21.58 -14.41
C GLY A 89 27.20 -21.87 -12.95
N VAL A 90 26.52 -21.18 -12.04
CA VAL A 90 26.58 -21.40 -10.59
C VAL A 90 25.23 -21.89 -10.10
N THR A 91 25.20 -22.95 -9.30
CA THR A 91 23.95 -23.53 -8.80
C THR A 91 23.71 -23.24 -7.32
N LEU A 92 22.44 -23.08 -6.95
CA LEU A 92 21.96 -23.12 -5.57
C LEU A 92 20.95 -24.24 -5.42
N GLN A 93 21.19 -25.14 -4.45
CA GLN A 93 20.25 -26.18 -4.06
C GLN A 93 19.48 -25.73 -2.82
N PHE A 94 18.17 -25.93 -2.81
CA PHE A 94 17.30 -25.51 -1.71
C PHE A 94 16.12 -26.47 -1.51
N ASP A 95 15.58 -26.47 -0.29
CA ASP A 95 14.42 -27.26 0.10
C ASP A 95 13.19 -26.33 0.23
N VAL A 96 12.07 -26.75 -0.36
CA VAL A 96 10.77 -26.10 -0.31
C VAL A 96 9.90 -26.92 0.65
N PRO A 97 9.59 -26.41 1.86
CA PRO A 97 8.85 -27.18 2.88
C PRO A 97 7.34 -27.16 2.65
N GLU A 98 6.82 -26.08 2.07
CA GLU A 98 5.43 -25.81 1.79
C GLU A 98 5.31 -25.12 0.43
N GLU A 99 4.12 -25.16 -0.18
CA GLU A 99 3.89 -24.43 -1.42
C GLU A 99 4.00 -22.92 -1.19
N ASP A 100 4.84 -22.25 -1.97
CA ASP A 100 5.11 -20.81 -1.86
C ASP A 100 5.61 -20.26 -3.21
N VAL A 101 5.68 -18.94 -3.32
CA VAL A 101 6.22 -18.23 -4.48
C VAL A 101 7.67 -17.87 -4.24
N PHE A 102 8.53 -18.35 -5.14
CA PHE A 102 9.97 -18.19 -5.08
C PHE A 102 10.48 -17.24 -6.15
N GLU A 103 11.57 -16.56 -5.85
CA GLU A 103 12.35 -15.77 -6.81
C GLU A 103 13.84 -16.14 -6.72
N PHE A 104 14.56 -15.90 -7.82
CA PHE A 104 15.97 -16.25 -7.96
C PHE A 104 16.76 -15.00 -8.35
N ARG A 105 17.45 -14.39 -7.39
CA ARG A 105 17.98 -13.03 -7.58
C ARG A 105 19.48 -12.99 -7.73
N ILE A 106 19.95 -11.89 -8.32
CA ILE A 106 21.35 -11.52 -8.44
C ILE A 106 21.49 -10.05 -8.06
N ASP A 107 22.35 -9.78 -7.09
CA ASP A 107 22.68 -8.45 -6.58
C ASP A 107 24.15 -8.12 -6.88
N SER A 108 24.41 -6.91 -7.35
CA SER A 108 25.76 -6.40 -7.62
C SER A 108 26.28 -5.62 -6.41
N THR A 109 27.53 -5.86 -6.02
CA THR A 109 28.22 -5.02 -5.04
C THR A 109 28.73 -3.71 -5.65
N GLY A 110 28.72 -3.60 -6.98
CA GLY A 110 29.32 -2.50 -7.74
C GLY A 110 30.84 -2.57 -7.87
N VAL A 111 31.49 -3.59 -7.30
CA VAL A 111 32.95 -3.72 -7.29
C VAL A 111 33.50 -4.17 -8.65
N GLY A 112 32.88 -5.17 -9.26
CA GLY A 112 33.28 -5.74 -10.56
C GLY A 112 32.17 -5.60 -11.60
N ALA A 113 32.58 -5.49 -12.87
CA ALA A 113 31.65 -5.55 -13.99
C ALA A 113 31.36 -7.02 -14.35
N PHE A 114 30.11 -7.31 -14.72
CA PHE A 114 29.67 -8.64 -15.15
C PHE A 114 28.39 -8.55 -15.98
N ALA A 115 28.06 -9.63 -16.68
CA ALA A 115 26.77 -9.78 -17.33
C ALA A 115 26.04 -11.01 -16.77
N ALA A 116 24.76 -10.87 -16.46
CA ALA A 116 23.96 -11.95 -15.91
C ALA A 116 22.80 -12.30 -16.85
N TYR A 117 22.60 -13.60 -17.10
CA TYR A 117 21.54 -14.05 -17.99
C TYR A 117 20.18 -14.13 -17.28
N ALA A 118 19.15 -13.70 -17.98
CA ALA A 118 17.78 -13.70 -17.50
C ALA A 118 17.19 -15.10 -17.30
N HIS A 119 17.57 -16.05 -18.16
CA HIS A 119 17.11 -17.41 -18.06
C HIS A 119 17.86 -18.13 -16.93
N ARG A 120 17.09 -18.62 -15.95
CA ARG A 120 17.60 -19.34 -14.77
C ARG A 120 16.94 -20.73 -14.74
N PRO A 121 17.57 -21.76 -15.35
CA PRO A 121 17.02 -23.10 -15.37
C PRO A 121 16.72 -23.60 -13.95
N LEU A 122 15.53 -24.16 -13.76
CA LEU A 122 15.10 -24.75 -12.49
C LEU A 122 14.85 -26.24 -12.68
N LYS A 123 15.45 -27.06 -11.82
CA LYS A 123 15.25 -28.51 -11.81
C LYS A 123 14.78 -28.98 -10.45
N ARG A 124 13.86 -29.94 -10.43
CA ARG A 124 13.48 -30.68 -9.23
C ARG A 124 14.39 -31.88 -9.06
N ILE A 125 14.81 -32.16 -7.83
CA ILE A 125 15.63 -33.32 -7.45
C ILE A 125 14.71 -34.37 -6.85
N ASP A 126 14.66 -35.55 -7.47
CA ASP A 126 14.00 -36.73 -6.91
C ASP A 126 14.74 -37.19 -5.65
N GLN A 127 14.02 -37.36 -4.54
CA GLN A 127 14.63 -37.68 -3.25
C GLN A 127 15.14 -39.12 -3.14
N GLU A 128 14.57 -40.06 -3.90
CA GLU A 128 14.95 -41.48 -3.85
C GLU A 128 16.08 -41.78 -4.84
N SER A 129 15.96 -41.25 -6.06
CA SER A 129 16.86 -41.58 -7.16
C SER A 129 17.95 -40.52 -7.40
N GLY A 130 17.84 -39.33 -6.80
CA GLY A 130 18.72 -38.19 -7.04
C GLY A 130 18.63 -37.60 -8.45
N ARG A 131 17.67 -38.05 -9.26
CA ARG A 131 17.53 -37.63 -10.67
C ARG A 131 16.97 -36.22 -10.72
N MET A 132 17.51 -35.42 -11.63
CA MET A 132 17.03 -34.07 -11.91
C MET A 132 16.06 -34.06 -13.09
N SER A 133 14.97 -33.32 -12.96
CA SER A 133 14.00 -33.06 -14.03
C SER A 133 13.72 -31.58 -14.15
N ASP A 134 13.64 -31.07 -15.38
CA ASP A 134 13.28 -29.66 -15.63
C ASP A 134 11.88 -29.35 -15.08
N VAL A 135 11.76 -28.22 -14.41
CA VAL A 135 10.47 -27.69 -13.95
C VAL A 135 9.93 -26.81 -15.05
N ALA A 136 8.83 -27.24 -15.69
CA ALA A 136 8.06 -26.35 -16.54
C ALA A 136 7.43 -25.28 -15.65
N LEU A 137 7.95 -24.05 -15.75
CA LEU A 137 7.42 -22.92 -15.00
C LEU A 137 6.06 -22.56 -15.60
N PRO A 138 4.95 -22.63 -14.84
CA PRO A 138 3.69 -22.11 -15.33
C PRO A 138 3.86 -20.60 -15.56
N ASP A 139 3.61 -20.14 -16.79
CA ASP A 139 3.26 -18.75 -17.02
C ASP A 139 1.90 -18.56 -16.33
N ILE A 140 1.91 -17.87 -15.18
CA ILE A 140 0.87 -16.98 -14.63
C ILE A 140 1.28 -16.72 -13.18
N ALA A 141 2.20 -15.78 -13.01
CA ALA A 141 2.25 -14.97 -11.81
C ALA A 141 1.21 -13.86 -11.98
N ASN A 142 0.50 -13.49 -10.91
CA ASN A 142 -0.55 -12.47 -10.91
C ASN A 142 -0.15 -11.27 -11.79
N GLN A 143 -0.91 -11.03 -12.88
CA GLN A 143 -0.51 -10.04 -13.88
C GLN A 143 -0.39 -8.64 -13.27
N PHE A 144 -1.30 -8.28 -12.36
CA PHE A 144 -1.27 -7.00 -11.66
C PHE A 144 0.01 -6.85 -10.83
N PHE A 145 0.40 -7.88 -10.06
CA PHE A 145 1.65 -7.89 -9.29
C PHE A 145 2.88 -7.73 -10.19
N ASN A 146 2.93 -8.49 -11.28
CA ASN A 146 4.03 -8.42 -12.24
C ASN A 146 4.15 -7.07 -12.94
N THR A 147 3.03 -6.44 -13.27
CA THR A 147 3.01 -5.13 -13.92
C THR A 147 3.44 -4.01 -12.98
N HIS A 148 3.18 -4.13 -11.67
CA HIS A 148 3.44 -3.08 -10.67
C HIS A 148 4.54 -3.46 -9.66
N ILE A 149 5.48 -4.31 -10.06
CA ILE A 149 6.44 -4.90 -9.12
C ILE A 149 7.31 -3.86 -8.39
N TYR A 150 7.59 -2.72 -9.03
CA TYR A 150 8.36 -1.64 -8.42
C TYR A 150 7.60 -0.97 -7.27
N ASP A 151 6.28 -0.81 -7.40
CA ASP A 151 5.43 -0.24 -6.36
C ASP A 151 5.32 -1.18 -5.16
N PHE A 152 5.14 -2.48 -5.43
CA PHE A 152 5.21 -3.52 -4.40
C PHE A 152 6.55 -3.48 -3.65
N LYS A 153 7.67 -3.44 -4.37
CA LYS A 153 9.00 -3.34 -3.74
C LYS A 153 9.21 -2.08 -2.93
N LEU A 154 8.65 -0.95 -3.36
CA LEU A 154 8.72 0.28 -2.59
C LEU A 154 8.01 0.09 -1.25
N LEU A 155 6.82 -0.53 -1.24
CA LEU A 155 6.10 -0.84 -0.02
C LEU A 155 6.86 -1.86 0.85
N GLU A 156 7.45 -2.92 0.26
CA GLU A 156 8.25 -3.92 0.99
C GLU A 156 9.44 -3.27 1.71
N LYS A 157 10.16 -2.38 1.02
CA LYS A 157 11.27 -1.64 1.61
C LYS A 157 10.84 -0.81 2.83
N ASN A 158 9.56 -0.43 2.89
CA ASN A 158 8.98 0.32 3.99
C ASN A 158 8.25 -0.56 5.01
N GLY A 159 8.42 -1.89 4.97
CA GLY A 159 7.95 -2.80 6.01
C GLY A 159 6.65 -3.54 5.70
N PHE A 160 6.12 -3.42 4.48
CA PHE A 160 5.03 -4.30 4.03
C PHE A 160 5.56 -5.69 3.67
N THR A 161 4.69 -6.67 3.79
CA THR A 161 4.86 -8.01 3.19
C THR A 161 3.64 -8.34 2.34
N PHE A 162 3.78 -9.26 1.38
CA PHE A 162 2.72 -9.55 0.43
C PHE A 162 2.44 -11.04 0.32
N HIS A 163 1.16 -11.39 0.27
CA HIS A 163 0.66 -12.70 -0.15
C HIS A 163 -0.03 -12.52 -1.51
N VAL A 164 0.57 -13.04 -2.58
CA VAL A 164 0.00 -12.93 -3.93
C VAL A 164 -0.56 -14.28 -4.35
N GLY A 165 -1.88 -14.33 -4.51
CA GLY A 165 -2.58 -15.42 -5.17
C GLY A 165 -2.76 -15.15 -6.67
N ALA A 166 -3.34 -16.13 -7.39
CA ALA A 166 -3.58 -16.01 -8.82
C ALA A 166 -4.47 -14.80 -9.19
N GLU A 167 -5.45 -14.48 -8.35
CA GLU A 167 -6.45 -13.43 -8.61
C GLU A 167 -6.34 -12.23 -7.65
N GLU A 168 -5.72 -12.40 -6.49
CA GLU A 168 -5.71 -11.38 -5.43
C GLU A 168 -4.31 -11.18 -4.86
N VAL A 169 -4.06 -9.97 -4.36
CA VAL A 169 -2.85 -9.62 -3.60
C VAL A 169 -3.28 -9.08 -2.25
N ILE A 170 -2.69 -9.60 -1.17
CA ILE A 170 -2.92 -9.13 0.20
C ILE A 170 -1.60 -8.56 0.73
N ALA A 171 -1.62 -7.29 1.11
CA ALA A 171 -0.54 -6.63 1.83
C ALA A 171 -0.72 -6.85 3.35
N GLU A 172 0.37 -7.06 4.07
CA GLU A 172 0.39 -7.06 5.54
C GLU A 172 1.40 -6.04 6.05
N PHE A 173 0.97 -5.21 7.00
CA PHE A 173 1.80 -4.23 7.71
C PHE A 173 1.46 -4.22 9.20
N SER A 174 2.45 -4.52 10.04
CA SER A 174 2.30 -4.54 11.51
C SER A 174 1.07 -5.33 11.98
N GLY A 175 0.78 -6.47 11.34
CA GLY A 175 -0.36 -7.35 11.66
C GLY A 175 -1.72 -6.91 11.09
N THR A 176 -1.79 -5.82 10.33
CA THR A 176 -2.99 -5.40 9.58
C THR A 176 -2.89 -5.89 8.14
N ARG A 177 -3.92 -6.59 7.65
CA ARG A 177 -3.96 -7.21 6.31
C ARG A 177 -4.95 -6.52 5.39
N LEU A 178 -4.57 -6.25 4.14
CA LEU A 178 -5.34 -5.39 3.23
C LEU A 178 -5.25 -5.94 1.81
N TYR A 179 -6.38 -5.95 1.09
CA TYR A 179 -6.37 -6.24 -0.33
C TYR A 179 -5.74 -5.10 -1.14
N VAL A 180 -4.87 -5.45 -2.09
CA VAL A 180 -4.30 -4.54 -3.10
C VAL A 180 -4.86 -4.94 -4.45
N ASN A 181 -5.80 -4.15 -4.96
CA ASN A 181 -6.59 -4.46 -6.14
C ASN A 181 -6.16 -3.67 -7.37
N ASN A 182 -5.58 -2.49 -7.18
CA ASN A 182 -5.22 -1.58 -8.26
C ASN A 182 -4.04 -0.66 -7.88
N ALA A 183 -3.54 0.11 -8.85
CA ALA A 183 -2.38 0.99 -8.64
C ALA A 183 -2.65 2.13 -7.64
N GLU A 184 -3.91 2.55 -7.57
CA GLU A 184 -4.44 3.54 -6.62
C GLU A 184 -4.16 3.15 -5.16
N ASP A 185 -4.27 1.86 -4.83
CA ASP A 185 -4.02 1.37 -3.46
C ASP A 185 -2.58 1.59 -2.99
N PHE A 186 -1.58 1.65 -3.89
CA PHE A 186 -0.19 1.89 -3.49
C PHE A 186 0.00 3.26 -2.86
N GLN A 187 -0.67 4.28 -3.41
CA GLN A 187 -0.63 5.64 -2.88
C GLN A 187 -1.23 5.68 -1.47
N VAL A 188 -2.43 5.14 -1.30
CA VAL A 188 -3.15 5.14 -0.02
C VAL A 188 -2.39 4.36 1.05
N LEU A 189 -1.82 3.21 0.69
CA LEU A 189 -0.98 2.43 1.61
C LEU A 189 0.23 3.24 2.07
N SER A 190 0.86 3.99 1.16
CA SER A 190 1.99 4.85 1.48
C SER A 190 1.61 6.01 2.39
N GLU A 191 0.56 6.76 2.05
CA GLU A 191 0.06 7.90 2.85
C GLU A 191 -0.30 7.47 4.27
N ILE A 192 -1.03 6.37 4.41
CA ILE A 192 -1.55 5.92 5.70
C ILE A 192 -0.47 5.26 6.56
N PHE A 193 0.25 4.26 6.03
CA PHE A 193 1.11 3.39 6.84
C PHE A 193 2.58 3.80 6.82
N ILE A 194 3.05 4.49 5.78
CA ILE A 194 4.45 4.92 5.66
C ILE A 194 4.58 6.38 6.14
N HIS A 195 3.75 7.28 5.60
CA HIS A 195 3.80 8.70 5.94
C HIS A 195 2.98 9.07 7.19
N ASN A 196 2.19 8.13 7.72
CA ASN A 196 1.41 8.30 8.93
C ASN A 196 0.46 9.51 8.88
N GLU A 197 -0.14 9.77 7.72
CA GLU A 197 -0.86 11.04 7.50
C GLU A 197 -2.09 11.20 8.40
N TYR A 198 -2.74 10.09 8.79
CA TYR A 198 -3.88 10.11 9.71
C TYR A 198 -3.51 9.73 11.14
N ASN A 199 -2.22 9.68 11.49
CA ASN A 199 -1.78 9.30 12.84
C ASN A 199 -1.93 10.47 13.83
N PHE A 200 -2.89 10.34 14.75
CA PHE A 200 -3.07 11.28 15.86
C PHE A 200 -2.99 10.56 17.21
N ILE A 201 -2.25 11.15 18.14
CA ILE A 201 -2.02 10.57 19.46
C ILE A 201 -2.72 11.45 20.50
N THR A 202 -3.56 10.83 21.34
CA THR A 202 -4.30 11.48 22.42
C THR A 202 -3.96 10.80 23.74
N GLY A 203 -4.05 11.54 24.86
CA GLY A 203 -3.79 11.00 26.20
C GLY A 203 -4.98 10.24 26.80
N ARG A 204 -6.12 10.20 26.11
CA ARG A 204 -7.36 9.56 26.56
C ARG A 204 -7.88 8.58 25.51
N ASP A 205 -8.70 7.65 25.99
CA ASP A 205 -9.55 6.84 25.13
C ASP A 205 -10.43 7.73 24.26
N LYS A 206 -10.76 7.24 23.06
CA LYS A 206 -11.39 8.06 22.03
C LYS A 206 -12.40 7.31 21.17
N ILE A 207 -13.38 8.09 20.71
CA ILE A 207 -14.27 7.75 19.60
C ILE A 207 -13.74 8.44 18.35
N VAL A 208 -13.63 7.70 17.26
CA VAL A 208 -13.20 8.22 15.97
C VAL A 208 -14.38 8.26 15.01
N ILE A 209 -14.47 9.34 14.23
CA ILE A 209 -15.38 9.48 13.11
C ILE A 209 -14.52 9.52 11.84
N ASP A 210 -14.69 8.54 10.97
CA ASP A 210 -14.00 8.44 9.68
C ASP A 210 -14.98 8.80 8.55
N ILE A 211 -14.86 10.03 8.03
CA ILE A 211 -15.71 10.57 6.98
C ILE A 211 -14.99 10.38 5.65
N GLY A 212 -15.55 9.53 4.79
CA GLY A 212 -14.90 9.02 3.58
C GLY A 212 -13.99 7.85 3.90
N MET A 213 -14.62 6.76 4.35
CA MET A 213 -13.95 5.51 4.73
C MET A 213 -13.25 4.85 3.53
N ASN A 214 -13.72 5.06 2.30
CA ASN A 214 -13.24 4.39 1.10
C ASN A 214 -13.17 2.86 1.32
N ALA A 215 -12.05 2.22 1.02
CA ALA A 215 -11.80 0.79 1.21
C ALA A 215 -11.40 0.42 2.65
N GLY A 216 -11.61 1.32 3.61
CA GLY A 216 -11.46 1.04 5.05
C GLY A 216 -10.02 0.97 5.57
N LEU A 217 -9.02 1.36 4.77
CA LEU A 217 -7.60 1.30 5.15
C LEU A 217 -7.31 2.23 6.34
N ALA A 218 -7.79 3.48 6.28
CA ALA A 218 -7.62 4.46 7.36
C ALA A 218 -8.34 4.01 8.63
N SER A 219 -9.59 3.53 8.51
CA SER A 219 -10.33 2.94 9.62
C SER A 219 -9.58 1.79 10.31
N LEU A 220 -8.96 0.87 9.56
CA LEU A 220 -8.15 -0.22 10.15
C LEU A 220 -6.88 0.28 10.82
N PHE A 221 -6.18 1.21 10.18
CA PHE A 221 -5.00 1.87 10.74
C PHE A 221 -5.33 2.52 12.09
N LEU A 222 -6.40 3.34 12.14
CA LEU A 222 -6.85 4.01 13.36
C LEU A 222 -7.31 3.03 14.43
N ALA A 223 -8.04 1.96 14.06
CA ALA A 223 -8.54 0.99 15.01
C ALA A 223 -7.42 0.15 15.67
N SER A 224 -6.23 0.10 15.08
CA SER A 224 -5.04 -0.55 15.64
C SER A 224 -4.52 0.16 16.91
N ASP A 225 -4.81 1.45 17.08
CA ASP A 225 -4.51 2.18 18.30
C ASP A 225 -5.34 1.61 19.47
N PRO A 226 -4.71 1.17 20.57
CA PRO A 226 -5.40 0.60 21.73
C PRO A 226 -6.34 1.57 22.46
N SER A 227 -6.14 2.89 22.32
CA SER A 227 -7.00 3.91 22.92
C SER A 227 -8.25 4.22 22.07
N VAL A 228 -8.30 3.77 20.81
CA VAL A 228 -9.54 3.82 20.02
C VAL A 228 -10.51 2.76 20.52
N ARG A 229 -11.68 3.20 20.97
CA ARG A 229 -12.75 2.33 21.50
C ARG A 229 -13.82 2.03 20.47
N GLU A 230 -14.14 2.99 19.63
CA GLU A 230 -15.14 2.86 18.57
C GLU A 230 -14.78 3.77 17.39
N ILE A 231 -15.03 3.29 16.18
CA ILE A 231 -14.94 4.07 14.95
C ILE A 231 -16.29 4.05 14.24
N HIS A 232 -16.82 5.22 13.92
CA HIS A 232 -17.96 5.35 13.01
C HIS A 232 -17.44 5.79 11.64
N ALA A 233 -17.50 4.88 10.67
CA ALA A 233 -16.92 5.06 9.35
C ALA A 233 -18.02 5.20 8.29
N PHE A 234 -17.87 6.16 7.39
CA PHE A 234 -18.93 6.58 6.46
C PHE A 234 -18.42 6.57 5.02
N GLU A 235 -19.11 5.85 4.14
CA GLU A 235 -18.80 5.75 2.71
C GLU A 235 -20.10 5.68 1.91
N PRO A 236 -20.45 6.70 1.11
CA PRO A 236 -21.68 6.69 0.32
C PRO A 236 -21.70 5.62 -0.79
N PHE A 237 -20.54 5.29 -1.39
CA PHE A 237 -20.48 4.45 -2.59
C PHE A 237 -20.43 2.96 -2.26
N ALA A 238 -21.23 2.17 -2.98
CA ALA A 238 -21.38 0.75 -2.70
C ALA A 238 -20.08 -0.06 -2.93
N LEU A 239 -19.32 0.28 -3.97
CA LEU A 239 -18.09 -0.45 -4.31
C LEU A 239 -16.97 -0.23 -3.27
N PRO A 240 -16.55 1.01 -2.94
CA PRO A 240 -15.61 1.26 -1.85
C PRO A 240 -16.07 0.69 -0.52
N HIS A 241 -17.35 0.87 -0.15
CA HIS A 241 -17.91 0.28 1.07
C HIS A 241 -17.78 -1.25 1.10
N ALA A 242 -18.10 -1.94 -0.01
CA ALA A 242 -17.92 -3.39 -0.11
C ALA A 242 -16.46 -3.82 0.00
N ARG A 243 -15.52 -3.04 -0.56
CA ARG A 243 -14.07 -3.27 -0.38
C ARG A 243 -13.67 -3.13 1.09
N ALA A 244 -14.18 -2.11 1.79
CA ALA A 244 -13.94 -1.94 3.22
C ALA A 244 -14.40 -3.15 4.03
N LEU A 245 -15.60 -3.68 3.76
CA LEU A 245 -16.09 -4.88 4.44
C LEU A 245 -15.19 -6.10 4.21
N LYS A 246 -14.63 -6.28 3.00
CA LYS A 246 -13.66 -7.34 2.72
C LYS A 246 -12.36 -7.15 3.52
N ASN A 247 -11.83 -5.93 3.58
CA ASN A 247 -10.65 -5.62 4.40
C ASN A 247 -10.91 -5.83 5.90
N PHE A 248 -12.09 -5.46 6.39
CA PHE A 248 -12.48 -5.69 7.79
C PHE A 248 -12.57 -7.17 8.12
N ALA A 249 -13.05 -8.00 7.19
CA ALA A 249 -13.09 -9.45 7.35
C ALA A 249 -11.68 -10.08 7.49
N LEU A 250 -10.64 -9.50 6.88
CA LEU A 250 -9.26 -9.93 7.08
C LEU A 250 -8.70 -9.61 8.49
N ASN A 251 -9.34 -8.69 9.23
CA ASN A 251 -8.85 -8.14 10.49
C ASN A 251 -9.90 -8.18 11.63
N PRO A 252 -10.49 -9.35 11.95
CA PRO A 252 -11.69 -9.42 12.79
C PRO A 252 -11.52 -8.82 14.19
N LYS A 253 -10.33 -8.90 14.78
CA LYS A 253 -10.05 -8.35 16.12
C LYS A 253 -10.11 -6.82 16.13
N VAL A 254 -9.47 -6.18 15.16
CA VAL A 254 -9.38 -4.72 15.05
C VAL A 254 -10.70 -4.16 14.51
N ALA A 255 -11.27 -4.82 13.50
CA ALA A 255 -12.54 -4.46 12.89
C ALA A 255 -13.74 -4.49 13.85
N ALA A 256 -13.66 -5.22 14.97
CA ALA A 256 -14.72 -5.23 15.99
C ALA A 256 -15.01 -3.83 16.58
N LYS A 257 -14.06 -2.89 16.49
CA LYS A 257 -14.24 -1.49 16.90
C LYS A 257 -14.93 -0.63 15.85
N ILE A 258 -14.99 -1.09 14.60
CA ILE A 258 -15.46 -0.30 13.45
C ILE A 258 -16.95 -0.53 13.23
N ARG A 259 -17.67 0.55 12.97
CA ARG A 259 -19.08 0.60 12.58
C ARG A 259 -19.17 1.20 11.18
N PRO A 260 -19.15 0.38 10.12
CA PRO A 260 -19.30 0.86 8.75
C PRO A 260 -20.73 1.31 8.47
N ASN A 261 -20.86 2.43 7.76
CA ASN A 261 -22.13 3.01 7.36
C ASN A 261 -22.09 3.36 5.88
N GLN A 262 -23.03 2.82 5.09
CA GLN A 262 -23.11 3.07 3.66
C GLN A 262 -23.94 4.33 3.34
N PHE A 263 -23.50 5.47 3.85
CA PHE A 263 -24.00 6.80 3.50
C PHE A 263 -22.89 7.84 3.77
N GLY A 264 -22.91 8.93 3.01
CA GLY A 264 -22.00 10.05 3.21
C GLY A 264 -22.52 11.06 4.24
N LEU A 265 -21.65 11.95 4.70
CA LEU A 265 -22.03 13.09 5.53
C LEU A 265 -21.94 14.38 4.73
N GLY A 266 -22.87 15.30 4.97
CA GLY A 266 -22.95 16.58 4.26
C GLY A 266 -23.69 17.65 5.05
N GLU A 267 -24.07 18.73 4.38
CA GLU A 267 -24.74 19.89 4.99
C GLU A 267 -26.19 19.58 5.42
N ARG A 268 -26.85 18.61 4.77
CA ARG A 268 -28.25 18.23 4.98
C ARG A 268 -28.50 16.79 4.54
N ASP A 269 -29.63 16.24 4.96
CA ASP A 269 -30.13 14.97 4.43
C ASP A 269 -30.50 15.14 2.96
N GLU A 270 -29.90 14.35 2.08
CA GLU A 270 -30.22 14.34 0.65
C GLU A 270 -29.94 12.98 0.00
N GLN A 271 -30.60 12.76 -1.14
CA GLN A 271 -30.37 11.61 -2.00
C GLN A 271 -29.95 12.16 -3.35
N MET A 272 -28.86 11.62 -3.90
CA MET A 272 -28.25 12.13 -5.13
C MET A 272 -27.98 10.98 -6.09
N GLU A 273 -28.27 11.19 -7.37
CA GLU A 273 -27.80 10.33 -8.43
C GLU A 273 -26.46 10.86 -8.93
N VAL A 274 -25.45 9.99 -8.93
CA VAL A 274 -24.09 10.31 -9.35
C VAL A 274 -23.58 9.28 -10.33
N MET A 275 -22.79 9.74 -11.30
CA MET A 275 -22.17 8.87 -12.27
C MET A 275 -20.89 8.29 -11.67
N VAL A 276 -20.80 6.97 -11.55
CA VAL A 276 -19.65 6.28 -10.97
C VAL A 276 -18.96 5.45 -12.04
N ARG A 277 -17.66 5.63 -12.21
CA ARG A 277 -16.88 4.76 -13.10
C ARG A 277 -16.61 3.44 -12.39
N SER A 278 -16.63 2.35 -13.14
CA SER A 278 -16.37 1.01 -12.59
C SER A 278 -14.92 0.78 -12.14
N ASP A 279 -13.99 1.61 -12.60
CA ASP A 279 -12.56 1.56 -12.28
C ASP A 279 -12.14 2.56 -11.19
N ALA A 280 -12.93 3.59 -10.92
CA ALA A 280 -12.63 4.59 -9.91
C ALA A 280 -12.90 4.02 -8.52
N THR A 281 -11.87 3.95 -7.68
CA THR A 281 -12.01 3.51 -6.29
C THR A 281 -11.49 4.51 -5.26
N ILE A 282 -10.67 5.47 -5.70
CA ILE A 282 -10.24 6.66 -4.96
C ILE A 282 -10.82 7.89 -5.67
N GLY A 283 -11.04 9.00 -4.95
CA GLY A 283 -11.38 10.25 -5.64
C GLY A 283 -12.84 10.35 -6.06
N ILE A 284 -13.71 9.43 -5.66
CA ILE A 284 -15.12 9.48 -6.08
C ILE A 284 -15.80 10.60 -5.31
N SER A 285 -15.80 11.78 -5.92
CA SER A 285 -16.56 12.92 -5.42
C SER A 285 -18.05 12.59 -5.40
N VAL A 286 -18.77 13.13 -4.40
CA VAL A 286 -20.24 13.17 -4.37
C VAL A 286 -20.87 13.89 -5.57
N ARG A 287 -20.05 14.49 -6.46
CA ARG A 287 -20.47 15.01 -7.77
C ARG A 287 -20.45 14.00 -8.91
N GLY A 288 -19.81 12.85 -8.72
CA GLY A 288 -19.66 11.82 -9.75
C GLY A 288 -18.65 12.20 -10.83
N ALA A 289 -18.39 11.28 -11.73
CA ALA A 289 -17.54 11.45 -12.90
C ALA A 289 -18.34 11.92 -14.12
N ASP A 290 -17.67 12.52 -15.12
CA ASP A 290 -18.31 12.94 -16.38
C ASP A 290 -18.91 11.76 -17.20
N SER A 291 -18.55 10.53 -16.84
CA SER A 291 -19.03 9.29 -17.45
C SER A 291 -19.06 8.17 -16.40
N GLY A 292 -19.92 7.17 -16.57
CA GLY A 292 -20.02 6.06 -15.62
C GLY A 292 -21.39 5.39 -15.66
N LYS A 293 -21.68 4.60 -14.64
CA LYS A 293 -23.03 4.11 -14.36
C LYS A 293 -23.68 5.01 -13.30
N PRO A 294 -24.97 5.36 -13.44
CA PRO A 294 -25.67 6.07 -12.39
C PRO A 294 -25.75 5.19 -11.14
N GLU A 295 -25.39 5.76 -10.00
CA GLU A 295 -25.54 5.18 -8.67
C GLU A 295 -26.24 6.19 -7.78
N ILE A 296 -27.20 5.73 -6.98
CA ILE A 296 -27.88 6.58 -6.02
C ILE A 296 -27.17 6.48 -4.68
N ILE A 297 -26.64 7.61 -4.21
CA ILE A 297 -26.02 7.72 -2.89
C ILE A 297 -26.95 8.46 -1.92
N HIS A 298 -26.75 8.18 -0.63
CA HIS A 298 -27.46 8.83 0.46
C HIS A 298 -26.47 9.66 1.26
N ILE A 299 -26.84 10.91 1.53
CA ILE A 299 -26.11 11.82 2.38
C ILE A 299 -26.97 12.13 3.59
N LYS A 300 -26.37 12.08 4.78
CA LYS A 300 -26.99 12.56 6.02
C LYS A 300 -26.36 13.85 6.48
N GLU A 301 -27.14 14.66 7.16
CA GLU A 301 -26.66 15.87 7.80
C GLU A 301 -25.60 15.51 8.87
N ALA A 302 -24.41 16.09 8.73
CA ALA A 302 -23.27 15.70 9.56
C ALA A 302 -23.50 16.02 11.04
N ALA A 303 -24.11 17.16 11.37
CA ALA A 303 -24.38 17.52 12.77
C ALA A 303 -25.32 16.53 13.46
N GLY A 304 -26.38 16.07 12.80
CA GLY A 304 -27.32 15.08 13.30
C GLY A 304 -26.66 13.72 13.61
N VAL A 305 -25.59 13.37 12.89
CA VAL A 305 -24.80 12.14 13.14
C VAL A 305 -23.73 12.37 14.21
N ILE A 306 -23.03 13.51 14.18
CA ILE A 306 -21.89 13.81 15.06
C ILE A 306 -22.35 14.18 16.47
N ALA A 307 -23.44 14.93 16.65
CA ALA A 307 -23.88 15.40 17.96
C ALA A 307 -24.17 14.26 18.96
N PRO A 308 -24.88 13.16 18.60
CA PRO A 308 -25.07 12.03 19.51
C PRO A 308 -23.75 11.31 19.89
N LEU A 309 -22.76 11.30 18.98
CA LEU A 309 -21.45 10.70 19.23
C LEU A 309 -20.59 11.58 20.14
N ALA A 310 -20.63 12.89 19.93
CA ALA A 310 -20.01 13.88 20.82
C ALA A 310 -20.55 13.78 22.25
N GLU A 311 -21.87 13.70 22.41
CA GLU A 311 -22.49 13.52 23.73
C GLU A 311 -22.09 12.21 24.40
N ARG A 312 -21.95 11.13 23.63
CA ARG A 312 -21.48 9.84 24.13
C ARG A 312 -20.02 9.91 24.59
N ALA A 313 -19.14 10.47 23.76
CA ALA A 313 -17.72 10.67 24.11
C ALA A 313 -17.59 11.48 25.40
N ARG A 314 -18.30 12.60 25.48
CA ARG A 314 -18.34 13.47 26.66
C ARG A 314 -18.78 12.74 27.93
N ARG A 315 -19.87 11.96 27.87
CA ARG A 315 -20.37 11.19 29.02
C ARG A 315 -19.40 10.09 29.47
N ALA A 316 -18.65 9.52 28.53
CA ALA A 316 -17.65 8.49 28.81
C ALA A 316 -16.27 9.06 29.20
N GLY A 317 -16.09 10.39 29.19
CA GLY A 317 -14.79 11.03 29.43
C GLY A 317 -13.75 10.75 28.33
N MET A 318 -14.22 10.41 27.13
CA MET A 318 -13.40 10.11 25.95
C MET A 318 -13.24 11.34 25.06
N ASP A 319 -12.17 11.36 24.27
CA ASP A 319 -11.99 12.35 23.20
C ASP A 319 -12.82 11.97 21.97
N LEU A 320 -13.31 12.97 21.24
CA LEU A 320 -13.89 12.79 19.91
C LEU A 320 -12.91 13.30 18.85
N VAL A 321 -12.52 12.43 17.92
CA VAL A 321 -11.59 12.78 16.84
C VAL A 321 -12.22 12.49 15.48
N ILE A 322 -11.97 13.36 14.50
CA ILE A 322 -12.49 13.21 13.14
C ILE A 322 -11.34 13.06 12.15
N LYS A 323 -11.37 12.01 11.31
CA LYS A 323 -10.68 11.97 10.02
C LYS A 323 -11.71 12.34 8.96
N MET A 324 -11.36 13.28 8.07
CA MET A 324 -12.26 13.76 7.03
C MET A 324 -11.49 13.84 5.72
N ASP A 325 -12.00 13.12 4.73
CA ASP A 325 -11.48 13.06 3.37
C ASP A 325 -12.62 12.49 2.52
N CYS A 326 -13.49 13.35 2.02
CA CYS A 326 -14.78 12.97 1.44
C CYS A 326 -15.01 13.59 0.06
N GLU A 327 -13.93 13.97 -0.60
CA GLU A 327 -13.88 14.38 -2.01
C GLU A 327 -14.82 15.56 -2.35
N GLY A 328 -15.10 16.41 -1.36
CA GLY A 328 -15.78 17.68 -1.56
C GLY A 328 -16.86 18.05 -0.55
N SER A 329 -17.35 17.10 0.25
CA SER A 329 -18.39 17.42 1.25
C SER A 329 -17.84 18.20 2.45
N GLU A 330 -16.52 18.38 2.57
CA GLU A 330 -15.86 18.94 3.77
C GLU A 330 -16.44 20.31 4.13
N PHE A 331 -16.64 21.17 3.14
CA PHE A 331 -17.15 22.51 3.39
C PHE A 331 -18.61 22.53 3.84
N GLY A 332 -19.47 21.67 3.26
CA GLY A 332 -20.87 21.57 3.69
C GLY A 332 -20.98 20.99 5.10
N ILE A 333 -20.12 20.04 5.44
CA ILE A 333 -20.01 19.51 6.80
C ILE A 333 -19.62 20.62 7.77
N PHE A 334 -18.64 21.45 7.43
CA PHE A 334 -18.22 22.59 8.25
C PHE A 334 -19.35 23.61 8.48
N GLU A 335 -20.13 23.90 7.44
CA GLU A 335 -21.28 24.81 7.52
C GLU A 335 -22.33 24.31 8.53
N THR A 336 -22.67 23.02 8.53
CA THR A 336 -23.59 22.47 9.54
C THR A 336 -22.94 22.39 10.94
N LEU A 337 -21.67 21.98 11.06
CA LEU A 337 -20.99 21.93 12.36
C LEU A 337 -20.93 23.29 13.05
N ALA A 338 -20.71 24.37 12.28
CA ALA A 338 -20.76 25.74 12.78
C ALA A 338 -22.18 26.13 13.23
N ARG A 339 -23.18 25.86 12.39
CA ARG A 339 -24.59 26.16 12.66
C ARG A 339 -25.10 25.51 13.94
N HIS A 340 -24.58 24.34 14.28
CA HIS A 340 -24.94 23.54 15.46
C HIS A 340 -23.97 23.67 16.64
N ASP A 341 -22.98 24.57 16.58
CA ASP A 341 -21.97 24.79 17.63
C ASP A 341 -21.23 23.51 18.07
N LEU A 342 -20.95 22.62 17.12
CA LEU A 342 -20.36 21.30 17.42
C LEU A 342 -18.84 21.30 17.46
N PHE A 343 -18.18 22.31 16.91
CA PHE A 343 -16.72 22.40 16.94
C PHE A 343 -16.17 22.32 18.35
N GLY A 344 -16.85 22.90 19.36
CA GLY A 344 -16.47 22.83 20.76
C GLY A 344 -16.41 21.41 21.36
N SER A 345 -17.09 20.45 20.73
CA SER A 345 -17.16 19.06 21.19
C SER A 345 -16.16 18.12 20.53
N ILE A 346 -15.37 18.63 19.58
CA ILE A 346 -14.35 17.85 18.85
C ILE A 346 -12.98 18.17 19.44
N ASN A 347 -12.15 17.15 19.70
CA ASN A 347 -10.83 17.33 20.31
C ASN A 347 -9.74 17.53 19.26
N ALA A 348 -9.81 16.79 18.16
CA ALA A 348 -8.87 16.88 17.06
C ALA A 348 -9.55 16.53 15.72
N MET A 349 -8.99 17.05 14.63
CA MET A 349 -9.41 16.74 13.26
C MET A 349 -8.18 16.58 12.37
N VAL A 350 -8.20 15.57 11.49
CA VAL A 350 -7.32 15.47 10.33
C VAL A 350 -8.18 15.62 9.09
N ILE A 351 -7.88 16.60 8.25
CA ILE A 351 -8.78 17.04 7.19
C ILE A 351 -8.01 17.11 5.89
N GLU A 352 -8.34 16.20 4.99
CA GLU A 352 -8.03 16.32 3.57
C GLU A 352 -9.25 16.92 2.88
N TRP A 353 -9.07 18.08 2.28
CA TRP A 353 -10.17 18.85 1.70
C TRP A 353 -9.99 19.02 0.21
N HIS A 354 -11.12 19.11 -0.49
CA HIS A 354 -11.17 19.10 -1.93
C HIS A 354 -12.16 20.13 -2.46
N LYS A 355 -11.77 20.97 -3.42
CA LYS A 355 -12.64 22.04 -3.94
C LYS A 355 -12.87 21.98 -5.45
N TRP A 356 -13.01 20.78 -5.99
CA TRP A 356 -13.13 20.50 -7.42
C TRP A 356 -14.11 21.42 -8.20
N TRP A 357 -15.14 21.94 -7.52
CA TRP A 357 -16.20 22.76 -8.12
C TRP A 357 -16.13 24.27 -7.81
N SER A 358 -15.25 24.72 -6.91
CA SER A 358 -15.27 26.11 -6.46
C SER A 358 -13.88 26.74 -6.58
N LYS A 359 -13.82 27.86 -7.30
CA LYS A 359 -12.62 28.70 -7.36
C LYS A 359 -12.47 29.56 -6.11
N ASP A 360 -13.58 29.92 -5.47
CA ASP A 360 -13.63 30.87 -4.36
C ASP A 360 -13.31 30.23 -3.01
N LYS A 361 -13.68 28.95 -2.82
CA LYS A 361 -13.29 28.20 -1.62
C LYS A 361 -11.76 28.02 -1.59
N ASN A 362 -11.17 27.99 -0.42
CA ASN A 362 -9.73 27.76 -0.21
C ASN A 362 -9.51 27.18 1.20
N GLN A 363 -8.26 26.92 1.57
CA GLN A 363 -7.93 26.37 2.89
C GLN A 363 -8.48 27.24 4.04
N MET A 364 -8.48 28.57 3.90
CA MET A 364 -8.98 29.48 4.94
C MET A 364 -10.49 29.38 5.14
N THR A 365 -11.25 28.91 4.14
CA THR A 365 -12.69 28.64 4.31
C THR A 365 -12.94 27.54 5.35
N LEU A 366 -12.00 26.61 5.54
CA LEU A 366 -12.07 25.57 6.59
C LEU A 366 -11.27 25.95 7.83
N ILE A 367 -10.13 26.63 7.67
CA ILE A 367 -9.26 26.98 8.80
C ILE A 367 -9.89 28.05 9.71
N ALA A 368 -10.54 29.08 9.16
CA ALA A 368 -11.06 30.19 9.97
C ALA A 368 -12.09 29.74 11.04
N PRO A 369 -13.12 28.90 10.73
CA PRO A 369 -14.01 28.36 11.75
C PRO A 369 -13.31 27.56 12.86
N LEU A 370 -12.22 26.85 12.53
CA LEU A 370 -11.44 26.10 13.51
C LEU A 370 -10.69 27.04 14.47
N LEU A 371 -10.08 28.10 13.93
CA LEU A 371 -9.41 29.12 14.75
C LEU A 371 -10.41 29.81 15.69
N ASP A 372 -11.59 30.18 15.18
CA ASP A 372 -12.67 30.78 15.97
C ASP A 372 -13.15 29.84 17.09
N ALA A 373 -13.15 28.53 16.85
CA ALA A 373 -13.48 27.49 17.83
C ALA A 373 -12.33 27.11 18.77
N GLY A 374 -11.18 27.80 18.68
CA GLY A 374 -10.03 27.64 19.58
C GLY A 374 -9.11 26.46 19.25
N PHE A 375 -9.09 26.00 18.00
CA PHE A 375 -8.11 25.04 17.52
C PHE A 375 -6.79 25.72 17.13
N ILE A 376 -5.69 25.01 17.34
CA ILE A 376 -4.41 25.25 16.67
C ILE A 376 -4.44 24.42 15.39
N VAL A 377 -4.14 25.06 14.26
CA VAL A 377 -4.16 24.40 12.95
C VAL A 377 -2.75 24.32 12.37
N LEU A 378 -2.35 23.12 11.94
CA LEU A 378 -1.15 22.86 11.16
C LEU A 378 -1.59 22.66 9.70
N ASP A 379 -1.40 23.68 8.88
CA ASP A 379 -1.73 23.65 7.46
C ASP A 379 -0.58 23.01 6.64
N LYS A 380 -0.87 21.92 5.95
CA LYS A 380 0.03 21.23 5.01
C LYS A 380 -0.44 21.37 3.57
N THR A 381 -1.36 22.28 3.27
CA THR A 381 -1.81 22.55 1.91
C THR A 381 -0.61 22.85 1.01
N GLN A 382 -0.46 22.07 -0.06
CA GLN A 382 0.58 22.32 -1.04
C GLN A 382 0.14 23.45 -1.97
N LEU A 383 0.86 24.57 -1.95
CA LEU A 383 0.50 25.75 -2.77
C LEU A 383 0.50 25.47 -4.28
N SER A 384 1.20 24.41 -4.73
CA SER A 384 1.20 23.93 -6.11
C SER A 384 -0.10 23.23 -6.51
N ASN A 385 -0.87 22.71 -5.55
CA ASN A 385 -2.17 22.11 -5.78
C ASN A 385 -3.27 23.02 -5.19
N PRO A 386 -3.86 23.92 -5.99
CA PRO A 386 -4.88 24.80 -5.46
C PRO A 386 -6.20 24.07 -5.20
N HIS A 387 -6.39 22.82 -5.63
CA HIS A 387 -7.69 22.15 -5.60
C HIS A 387 -7.89 21.20 -4.41
N ALA A 388 -6.82 20.87 -3.69
CA ALA A 388 -6.87 20.01 -2.52
C ALA A 388 -5.80 20.39 -1.50
N GLY A 389 -5.99 20.00 -0.24
CA GLY A 389 -5.00 20.22 0.79
C GLY A 389 -5.25 19.38 2.04
N LEU A 390 -4.26 19.33 2.92
CA LEU A 390 -4.31 18.60 4.18
C LEU A 390 -4.07 19.58 5.33
N CYS A 391 -4.85 19.48 6.40
CA CYS A 391 -4.55 20.18 7.65
C CYS A 391 -4.87 19.33 8.88
N TYR A 392 -4.17 19.61 9.97
CA TYR A 392 -4.46 19.07 11.30
C TYR A 392 -5.01 20.17 12.17
N ALA A 393 -6.06 19.91 12.91
CA ALA A 393 -6.62 20.82 13.89
C ALA A 393 -6.63 20.14 15.26
N VAL A 394 -6.01 20.77 16.27
CA VAL A 394 -6.01 20.26 17.65
C VAL A 394 -6.48 21.34 18.61
N ARG A 395 -7.32 20.99 19.58
CA ARG A 395 -7.76 21.97 20.57
C ARG A 395 -6.58 22.41 21.44
N ALA A 396 -6.40 23.72 21.62
CA ALA A 396 -5.42 24.24 22.57
C ALA A 396 -5.78 23.76 23.99
N ALA A 397 -4.80 23.23 24.73
CA ALA A 397 -4.99 22.93 26.14
C ALA A 397 -5.34 24.24 26.87
N ARG A 398 -6.47 24.25 27.58
CA ARG A 398 -6.90 25.40 28.39
C ARG A 398 -6.23 25.38 29.76
#